data_AF-A0A2V6JMA4-F1
#
_entry.id   AF-A0A2V6JMA4-F1
#
_cell.length_a   1.000
_cell.length_b   1.000
_cell.length_c   1.000
_cell.angle_alpha   90.00
_cell.angle_beta   90.00
_cell.angle_gamma   90.00
#
_symmetry.space_group_name_H-M   'P 1'
#
loop_
_entity.id
_entity.type
_entity.pdbx_description
1 polymer ?
#
loop_
_entity_poly.entity_id
_entity_poly.type
_entity_poly.pdbx_seq_one_letter_code
_entity_poly.pdbx_strand_id
1 'polypeptide(L)' 'MSTSVLDLKTRILSSKARTTIQRADFNIAGDSVEFDTNSKTGRLIGNIKMVITDKSHLTATPSPKE' A
#
# COMPACT_ATOMS: atom_id res chain seq x y z
N MET A 1 -10.83 20.21 -3.94
CA MET A 1 -9.39 19.89 -3.82
C MET A 1 -9.27 18.52 -3.20
N SER A 2 -8.56 17.60 -3.84
CA SER A 2 -8.22 16.27 -3.31
C SER A 2 -6.88 16.39 -2.58
N THR A 3 -6.91 16.65 -1.28
CA THR A 3 -5.70 16.74 -0.45
C THR A 3 -5.49 15.45 0.32
N SER A 4 -4.22 15.04 0.42
CA SER A 4 -3.80 14.03 1.38
C SER A 4 -3.40 14.71 2.69
N VAL A 5 -3.69 14.08 3.82
CA VAL A 5 -3.41 14.63 5.15
C VAL A 5 -2.58 13.64 5.94
N LEU A 6 -1.41 14.10 6.42
CA LEU A 6 -0.60 13.38 7.40
C LEU A 6 -0.90 13.94 8.78
N ASP A 7 -1.51 13.12 9.64
CA ASP A 7 -1.65 13.43 11.06
C ASP A 7 -0.33 13.12 11.78
N LEU A 8 0.32 14.16 12.32
CA LEU A 8 1.62 14.03 12.99
C LEU A 8 1.53 13.36 14.36
N LYS A 9 0.35 13.33 14.99
CA LYS A 9 0.11 12.66 16.27
C LYS A 9 -0.09 11.17 16.09
N THR A 10 -0.99 10.78 15.17
CA THR A 10 -1.30 9.37 14.89
C THR A 10 -0.35 8.72 13.90
N ARG A 11 0.42 9.53 13.14
CA ARG A 11 1.32 9.09 12.07
C ARG A 11 0.62 8.42 10.89
N ILE A 12 -0.69 8.69 10.75
CA ILE A 12 -1.53 8.20 9.65
C ILE A 12 -1.56 9.23 8.52
N LEU A 13 -1.13 8.81 7.33
CA LEU A 13 -1.35 9.50 6.07
C LEU A 13 -2.65 8.99 5.44
N SER A 14 -3.61 9.87 5.17
CA SER A 14 -4.88 9.51 4.55
C SER A 14 -5.14 10.31 3.28
N SER A 15 -5.81 9.69 2.32
CA SER A 15 -6.28 10.34 1.09
C SER A 15 -7.65 9.81 0.73
N LYS A 16 -8.60 10.72 0.48
CA LYS A 16 -9.94 10.37 -0.06
C LYS A 16 -9.96 10.32 -1.59
N ALA A 17 -8.83 10.57 -2.23
CA ALA A 17 -8.69 10.59 -3.67
C ALA A 17 -7.97 9.34 -4.17
N ARG A 18 -8.25 9.00 -5.43
CA ARG A 18 -7.67 7.84 -6.10
C ARG A 18 -6.16 7.88 -5.96
N THR A 19 -5.61 6.84 -5.33
CA THR A 19 -4.19 6.73 -5.00
C THR A 19 -3.59 5.54 -5.72
N THR A 20 -2.36 5.70 -6.19
CA THR A 20 -1.57 4.61 -6.78
C THR A 20 -0.30 4.45 -5.98
N ILE A 21 0.01 3.22 -5.57
CA ILE A 21 1.31 2.84 -4.98
C ILE A 21 2.07 2.08 -6.05
N GLN A 22 3.30 2.54 -6.32
CA GLN A 22 4.20 1.94 -7.30
C GLN A 22 5.41 1.36 -6.59
N ARG A 23 5.72 0.11 -6.90
CA ARG A 23 6.94 -0.58 -6.51
C ARG A 23 7.53 -1.29 -7.74
N ALA A 24 8.77 -1.74 -7.62
CA ALA A 24 9.44 -2.46 -8.71
C ALA A 24 8.72 -3.77 -9.10
N ASP A 25 8.07 -4.40 -8.13
CA ASP A 25 7.43 -5.71 -8.25
C ASP A 25 5.91 -5.64 -8.49
N PHE A 26 5.26 -4.54 -8.12
CA PHE A 26 3.82 -4.34 -8.37
C PHE A 26 3.39 -2.88 -8.43
N ASN A 27 2.22 -2.68 -9.03
CA ASN A 27 1.45 -1.45 -8.96
C ASN A 27 0.07 -1.75 -8.36
N ILE A 28 -0.40 -0.90 -7.45
CA ILE A 28 -1.74 -1.00 -6.89
C ILE A 28 -2.43 0.36 -6.93
N ALA A 29 -3.68 0.39 -7.37
CA ALA A 29 -4.53 1.57 -7.37
C ALA A 29 -5.85 1.30 -6.64
N GLY A 30 -6.40 2.34 -6.01
CA GLY A 30 -7.71 2.30 -5.36
C GLY A 30 -8.22 3.72 -5.06
N ASP A 31 -9.47 3.82 -4.63
CA ASP A 31 -10.18 5.11 -4.52
C ASP A 31 -9.73 5.95 -3.33
N SER A 32 -9.26 5.32 -2.27
CA SER A 32 -8.73 5.96 -1.07
C SER A 32 -7.67 5.11 -0.39
N VAL A 33 -6.86 5.74 0.45
CA VAL A 33 -5.81 5.05 1.21
C VAL A 33 -5.70 5.61 2.63
N GLU A 34 -5.35 4.74 3.55
CA GLU A 34 -4.77 5.07 4.84
C GLU A 34 -3.43 4.36 4.96
N PHE A 35 -2.40 5.07 5.39
CA PHE A 35 -1.05 4.54 5.56
C PHE A 35 -0.52 4.93 6.92
N ASP A 36 -0.26 3.94 7.76
CA ASP A 36 0.41 4.13 9.04
C ASP A 36 1.92 4.11 8.83
N THR A 37 2.56 5.27 9.03
CA THR A 37 4.01 5.43 8.81
C THR A 37 4.86 4.77 9.90
N ASN A 38 4.30 4.45 11.08
CA ASN A 38 5.01 3.75 12.13
C ASN A 38 5.14 2.26 11.81
N SER A 39 4.02 1.62 11.50
CA SER A 39 3.99 0.18 11.16
C SER A 39 4.37 -0.10 9.71
N LYS A 40 4.44 0.95 8.87
CA LYS A 40 4.65 0.85 7.41
C LYS A 40 3.57 -0.01 6.74
N THR A 41 2.36 0.01 7.29
CA THR A 41 1.21 -0.73 6.76
C THR A 41 0.23 0.23 6.09
N GLY A 42 -0.35 -0.21 4.98
CA GLY A 42 -1.30 0.57 4.20
C GLY A 42 -2.60 -0.19 3.96
N ARG A 43 -3.71 0.53 4.01
CA ARG A 43 -5.05 0.04 3.69
C ARG A 43 -5.60 0.83 2.51
N LEU A 44 -5.70 0.20 1.35
CA LEU A 44 -6.44 0.75 0.21
C LEU A 44 -7.92 0.38 0.32
N ILE A 45 -8.81 1.31 -0.04
CA ILE A 45 -10.26 1.16 0.08
C ILE A 45 -10.92 1.68 -1.19
N GLY A 46 -11.82 0.88 -1.77
CA GLY A 46 -12.61 1.21 -2.96
C GLY A 46 -11.90 0.89 -4.29
N ASN A 47 -12.62 0.21 -5.19
CA ASN A 47 -12.21 -0.17 -6.56
C ASN A 47 -10.71 -0.50 -6.72
N ILE A 48 -10.27 -1.52 -5.98
CA ILE A 48 -8.86 -1.85 -5.86
C ILE A 48 -8.43 -2.73 -7.04
N LYS A 49 -7.35 -2.34 -7.71
CA LYS A 49 -6.67 -3.15 -8.73
C LYS A 49 -5.17 -3.22 -8.44
N MET A 50 -4.67 -4.43 -8.22
CA MET A 50 -3.24 -4.72 -8.15
C MET A 50 -2.79 -5.40 -9.44
N VAL A 51 -1.64 -4.99 -9.96
CA VAL A 51 -0.95 -5.62 -11.08
C VAL A 51 0.46 -5.96 -10.61
N ILE A 52 0.78 -7.25 -10.60
CA ILE A 52 2.09 -7.76 -10.19
C ILE A 52 2.91 -7.95 -11.46
N THR A 53 4.02 -7.23 -11.56
CA THR A 53 4.92 -7.23 -12.73
C THR A 53 6.10 -8.19 -12.55
N ASP A 54 6.45 -8.50 -11.30
CA ASP A 54 7.45 -9.53 -10.99
C ASP A 54 6.93 -10.46 -9.88
N LYS A 55 6.94 -11.76 -10.16
CA LYS A 55 6.48 -12.81 -9.24
C LYS A 55 7.57 -13.35 -8.33
N SER A 56 8.84 -13.04 -8.59
CA SER A 56 10.00 -13.54 -7.81
C SER A 56 9.86 -13.26 -6.31
N HIS A 57 9.28 -12.11 -5.96
CA HIS A 57 9.05 -11.67 -4.58
C HIS A 57 7.76 -12.21 -3.94
N LEU A 58 6.92 -12.94 -4.67
CA LEU A 58 5.68 -13.52 -4.13
C LEU A 58 5.86 -14.91 -3.53
N THR A 59 6.90 -15.63 -3.94
CA THR A 59 7.21 -16.96 -3.42
C THR A 59 8.18 -16.81 -2.25
N ALA A 60 7.66 -16.64 -1.04
CA ALA A 60 8.44 -17.02 0.13
C ALA A 60 8.70 -18.52 0.02
N THR A 61 9.93 -18.94 -0.28
CA THR A 61 10.33 -20.32 -0.02
C THR A 61 10.10 -20.56 1.47
N PRO A 62 9.32 -21.58 1.88
CA PRO A 62 9.25 -21.94 3.29
C PRO A 62 10.68 -22.20 3.75
N SER A 63 11.18 -21.37 4.67
CA SER A 63 12.47 -21.59 5.32
C SER A 63 12.49 -23.02 5.87
N PRO A 64 13.55 -23.81 5.62
CA PRO A 64 13.67 -25.15 6.19
C PRO A 64 13.50 -25.03 7.70
N LYS A 65 12.61 -25.85 8.28
CA LYS A 65 12.57 -26.04 9.72
C LYS A 65 13.85 -26.80 10.08
N GLU A 66 14.77 -26.15 10.79
CA GLU A 66 15.80 -26.84 11.58
C GLU A 66 15.15 -27.59 12.76
#